data_AF-F0YLD3-F1
#
_entry.id   AF-F0YLD3-F1
#
_cell.length_a   1.000
_cell.length_b   1.000
_cell.length_c   1.000
_cell.angle_alpha   90.00
_cell.angle_beta   90.00
_cell.angle_gamma   90.00
#
_symmetry.space_group_name_H-M   'P 1'
#
loop_
_entity.id
_entity.type
_entity.pdbx_description
1 polymer ?
#
loop_
_entity_poly.entity_id
_entity_poly.type
_entity_poly.pdbx_seq_one_letter_code
_entity_poly.pdbx_strand_id
1 'polypeptide(L)'
;MDAAQFLPSLPRPYDLTGVSYSAAGARLSYVCAMRGPCMVFDTACSSSLIAVHVARRCMQHNECLHALAVGPNAILHPGAHAKPALTGMTSARGRCHTFDSRADGYLRGEACCAVILTVSANTSIAALGTSAHGPSASLTAPNGSSQLRLLKTVQDTHARWLALEAHGTGTALGDPIEVL
;
A
#
# COMPACT_ATOMS: atom_id res chain seq x y z
N MET A 1 6.46 24.38 -30.63
CA MET A 1 5.68 23.48 -29.74
C MET A 1 4.24 23.92 -29.86
N ASP A 2 3.40 23.08 -30.45
CA ASP A 2 2.02 23.41 -30.80
C ASP A 2 1.15 23.46 -29.52
N ALA A 3 0.53 24.62 -29.28
CA ALA A 3 -0.36 24.84 -28.14
C ALA A 3 -1.60 23.92 -28.16
N ALA A 4 -1.91 23.28 -29.31
CA ALA A 4 -2.99 22.32 -29.45
C ALA A 4 -2.76 21.00 -28.68
N GLN A 5 -1.51 20.65 -28.32
CA GLN A 5 -1.21 19.42 -27.56
C GLN A 5 -1.63 19.47 -26.08
N PHE A 6 -2.03 20.66 -25.58
CA PHE A 6 -2.42 20.86 -24.17
C PHE A 6 -3.90 21.21 -23.99
N LEU A 7 -4.71 21.18 -25.05
CA LEU A 7 -6.15 21.28 -24.90
C LEU A 7 -6.68 19.98 -24.27
N PRO A 8 -7.47 20.06 -23.18
CA PRO A 8 -8.06 18.86 -22.60
C PRO A 8 -8.92 18.18 -23.68
N SER A 9 -8.59 16.95 -24.01
CA SER A 9 -9.37 16.14 -24.95
C SER A 9 -10.80 16.02 -24.44
N LEU A 10 -11.79 16.09 -25.35
CA LEU A 10 -13.19 15.89 -25.00
C LEU A 10 -13.37 14.54 -24.27
N PRO A 11 -14.24 14.47 -23.24
CA PRO A 11 -14.51 13.22 -22.54
C PRO A 11 -15.02 12.15 -23.49
N ARG A 12 -14.46 10.95 -23.40
CA ARG A 12 -14.87 9.77 -24.17
C ARG A 12 -15.78 8.88 -23.32
N PRO A 13 -16.68 8.09 -23.93
CA PRO A 13 -17.64 7.25 -23.20
C PRO A 13 -17.03 6.30 -22.17
N TYR A 14 -15.78 5.85 -22.40
CA TYR A 14 -15.09 4.91 -21.52
C TYR A 14 -14.17 5.56 -20.50
N ASP A 15 -14.00 6.88 -20.49
CA ASP A 15 -13.05 7.51 -19.56
C ASP A 15 -13.46 7.25 -18.10
N LEU A 16 -14.76 7.30 -17.78
CA LEU A 16 -15.27 7.04 -16.42
C LEU A 16 -14.93 5.63 -15.92
N THR A 17 -15.15 4.60 -16.74
CA THR A 17 -14.93 3.19 -16.36
C THR A 17 -13.51 2.71 -16.63
N GLY A 18 -12.75 3.45 -17.45
CA GLY A 18 -11.39 3.13 -17.84
C GLY A 18 -10.34 3.55 -16.81
N VAL A 19 -10.58 4.62 -16.04
CA VAL A 19 -9.57 5.18 -15.12
C VAL A 19 -9.99 5.22 -13.64
N SER A 20 -11.27 5.06 -13.33
CA SER A 20 -11.73 5.09 -11.93
C SER A 20 -11.20 3.89 -11.13
N TYR A 21 -10.69 4.16 -9.94
CA TYR A 21 -10.28 3.11 -8.99
C TYR A 21 -11.42 2.14 -8.67
N SER A 22 -12.64 2.63 -8.45
CA SER A 22 -13.80 1.75 -8.19
C SER A 22 -14.12 0.85 -9.38
N ALA A 23 -13.98 1.38 -10.60
CA ALA A 23 -14.17 0.59 -11.81
C ALA A 23 -13.07 -0.47 -11.99
N ALA A 24 -11.83 -0.20 -11.57
CA ALA A 24 -10.75 -1.18 -11.59
C ALA A 24 -11.06 -2.40 -10.71
N GLY A 25 -11.50 -2.18 -9.47
CA GLY A 25 -11.93 -3.26 -8.58
C GLY A 25 -13.17 -3.99 -9.11
N ALA A 26 -14.20 -3.26 -9.52
CA ALA A 26 -15.43 -3.83 -10.06
C ALA A 26 -15.20 -4.65 -11.34
N ARG A 27 -14.22 -4.27 -12.18
CA ARG A 27 -13.85 -4.99 -13.39
C ARG A 27 -13.32 -6.39 -13.09
N LEU A 28 -12.52 -6.54 -12.03
CA LEU A 28 -12.07 -7.86 -11.58
C LEU A 28 -13.27 -8.72 -11.15
N SER A 29 -14.18 -8.16 -10.35
CA SER A 29 -15.39 -8.86 -9.92
C SER A 29 -16.27 -9.27 -11.10
N TYR A 30 -16.44 -8.39 -12.09
CA TYR A 30 -17.21 -8.64 -13.29
C TYR A 30 -16.59 -9.77 -14.14
N VAL A 31 -15.30 -9.66 -14.49
CA VAL A 31 -14.61 -10.63 -15.36
C VAL A 31 -14.49 -12.00 -14.69
N CYS A 32 -14.28 -12.04 -13.38
CA CYS A 32 -14.17 -13.30 -12.62
C CYS A 32 -15.51 -13.79 -12.06
N ALA A 33 -16.63 -13.16 -12.41
CA ALA A 33 -17.97 -13.48 -11.90
C ALA A 33 -18.08 -13.57 -10.36
N MET A 34 -17.28 -12.76 -9.65
CA MET A 34 -17.29 -12.69 -8.18
C MET A 34 -18.52 -11.92 -7.69
N ARG A 35 -19.15 -12.42 -6.63
CA ARG A 35 -20.40 -11.86 -6.07
C ARG A 35 -20.28 -11.41 -4.60
N GLY A 36 -19.07 -11.50 -4.03
CA GLY A 36 -18.79 -11.06 -2.65
C GLY A 36 -18.50 -9.56 -2.54
N PRO A 37 -18.04 -9.09 -1.37
CA PRO A 37 -17.63 -7.71 -1.16
C PRO A 37 -16.57 -7.26 -2.19
N CYS A 38 -16.72 -6.04 -2.71
CA CYS A 38 -15.81 -5.43 -3.68
C CYS A 38 -15.46 -4.02 -3.22
N MET A 39 -14.21 -3.80 -2.79
CA MET A 39 -13.76 -2.56 -2.17
C MET A 39 -12.39 -2.15 -2.72
N VAL A 40 -12.14 -0.85 -2.72
CA VAL A 40 -10.86 -0.27 -3.14
C VAL A 40 -10.39 0.68 -2.05
N PHE A 41 -9.11 0.59 -1.69
CA PHE A 41 -8.50 1.34 -0.59
C PHE A 41 -7.41 2.25 -1.13
N ASP A 42 -7.41 3.50 -0.70
CA ASP A 42 -6.29 4.43 -0.86
C ASP A 42 -5.83 4.87 0.52
N THR A 43 -4.82 4.19 1.02
CA THR A 43 -4.09 4.54 2.24
C THR A 43 -2.62 4.81 1.92
N ALA A 44 -2.34 5.32 0.71
CA ALA A 44 -1.00 5.50 0.16
C ALA A 44 -0.17 4.20 0.21
N CYS A 45 1.03 4.23 0.81
CA CYS A 45 2.01 3.14 0.78
C CYS A 45 1.51 1.82 1.41
N SER A 46 0.48 1.86 2.27
CA SER A 46 -0.04 0.68 2.97
C SER A 46 -1.27 0.03 2.30
N SER A 47 -1.75 0.58 1.18
CA SER A 47 -3.04 0.22 0.58
C SER A 47 -3.21 -1.28 0.33
N SER A 48 -2.18 -1.97 -0.16
CA SER A 48 -2.22 -3.41 -0.43
C SER A 48 -2.32 -4.25 0.86
N LEU A 49 -1.61 -3.88 1.92
CA LEU A 49 -1.70 -4.56 3.22
C LEU A 49 -3.06 -4.31 3.89
N ILE A 50 -3.63 -3.11 3.72
CA ILE A 50 -5.00 -2.81 4.17
C ILE A 50 -6.02 -3.65 3.41
N ALA A 51 -5.85 -3.84 2.10
CA ALA A 51 -6.74 -4.71 1.33
C ALA A 51 -6.70 -6.16 1.86
N VAL A 52 -5.52 -6.69 2.20
CA VAL A 52 -5.38 -8.02 2.82
C VAL A 52 -6.01 -8.06 4.22
N HIS A 53 -5.82 -7.02 5.04
CA HIS A 53 -6.43 -6.90 6.36
C HIS A 53 -7.96 -6.96 6.28
N VAL A 54 -8.57 -6.12 5.43
CA VAL A 54 -10.03 -6.08 5.29
C VAL A 54 -10.56 -7.37 4.68
N ALA A 55 -9.90 -7.93 3.67
CA ALA A 55 -10.25 -9.25 3.11
C ALA A 55 -10.30 -10.34 4.19
N ARG A 56 -9.28 -10.39 5.07
CA ARG A 56 -9.26 -11.33 6.20
C ARG A 56 -10.41 -11.08 7.17
N ARG A 57 -10.76 -9.81 7.45
CA ARG A 57 -11.88 -9.45 8.33
C ARG A 57 -13.23 -9.87 7.74
N CYS A 58 -13.48 -9.64 6.46
CA CYS A 58 -14.69 -10.12 5.78
C CYS A 58 -14.82 -11.65 5.88
N MET A 59 -13.73 -12.39 5.66
CA MET A 59 -13.72 -13.85 5.83
C MET A 59 -13.99 -14.28 7.28
N GLN A 60 -13.43 -13.58 8.28
CA GLN A 60 -13.69 -13.87 9.70
C GLN A 60 -15.15 -13.64 10.11
N HIS A 61 -15.85 -12.72 9.44
CA HIS A 61 -17.26 -12.42 9.67
C HIS A 61 -18.20 -13.19 8.72
N ASN A 62 -17.67 -14.17 7.97
CA ASN A 62 -18.42 -14.99 7.01
C ASN A 62 -19.08 -14.18 5.87
N GLU A 63 -18.56 -13.00 5.53
CA GLU A 63 -19.03 -12.23 4.37
C GLU A 63 -18.53 -12.84 3.04
N CYS A 64 -17.44 -13.62 3.08
CA CYS A 64 -16.92 -14.38 1.95
C CYS A 64 -16.12 -15.63 2.41
N LEU A 65 -16.06 -16.64 1.55
CA LEU A 65 -15.28 -17.88 1.81
C LEU A 65 -13.83 -17.77 1.34
N HIS A 66 -13.62 -17.03 0.26
CA HIS A 66 -12.33 -16.72 -0.35
C HIS A 66 -12.29 -15.24 -0.67
N ALA A 67 -11.11 -14.64 -0.63
CA ALA A 67 -10.94 -13.24 -0.98
C ALA A 67 -9.73 -13.06 -1.89
N LEU A 68 -9.87 -12.20 -2.90
CA LEU A 68 -8.79 -11.74 -3.76
C LEU A 68 -8.39 -10.33 -3.29
N ALA A 69 -7.13 -10.16 -2.86
CA ALA A 69 -6.56 -8.85 -2.58
C ALA A 69 -5.50 -8.53 -3.64
N VAL A 70 -5.59 -7.34 -4.25
CA VAL A 70 -4.71 -6.90 -5.34
C VAL A 70 -4.12 -5.53 -5.00
N GLY A 71 -2.83 -5.36 -5.22
CA GLY A 71 -2.10 -4.11 -5.03
C GLY A 71 -1.34 -3.72 -6.30
N PRO A 72 -1.95 -2.93 -7.20
CA PRO A 72 -1.25 -2.36 -8.35
C PRO A 72 -0.66 -0.99 -8.03
N ASN A 73 0.54 -0.71 -8.54
CA ASN A 73 1.13 0.61 -8.64
C ASN A 73 1.83 0.77 -9.98
N ALA A 74 1.42 1.77 -10.76
CA ALA A 74 2.00 2.13 -12.05
C ALA A 74 2.29 3.63 -12.09
N ILE A 75 3.39 4.01 -12.72
CA ILE A 75 3.94 5.35 -12.80
C ILE A 75 3.85 5.81 -14.25
N LEU A 76 2.65 6.20 -14.65
CA LEU A 76 2.32 6.51 -16.05
C LEU A 76 2.54 7.99 -16.42
N HIS A 77 2.95 8.83 -15.46
CA HIS A 77 3.14 10.26 -15.67
C HIS A 77 4.41 10.76 -14.97
N PRO A 78 5.30 11.52 -15.64
CA PRO A 78 6.54 12.02 -15.05
C PRO A 78 6.33 12.85 -13.78
N GLY A 79 5.24 13.61 -13.71
CA GLY A 79 4.85 14.40 -12.54
C GLY A 79 4.62 13.57 -11.25
N ALA A 80 4.46 12.25 -11.37
CA ALA A 80 4.37 11.36 -10.22
C ALA A 80 5.72 11.19 -9.48
N HIS A 81 6.85 11.54 -10.12
CA HIS A 81 8.15 11.65 -9.45
C HIS A 81 8.43 13.06 -8.92
N ALA A 82 7.92 14.09 -9.60
CA ALA A 82 8.21 15.48 -9.27
C ALA A 82 7.73 15.87 -7.86
N LYS A 83 6.50 15.53 -7.47
CA LYS A 83 5.96 15.95 -6.16
C LYS A 83 6.74 15.33 -4.98
N PRO A 84 6.99 14.01 -4.92
CA PRO A 84 7.80 13.44 -3.83
C PRO A 84 9.24 13.96 -3.81
N ALA A 85 9.83 14.25 -4.98
CA ALA A 85 11.16 14.83 -5.07
C ALA A 85 11.21 16.25 -4.49
N LEU A 86 10.22 17.09 -4.81
CA LEU A 86 10.13 18.46 -4.28
C LEU A 86 9.94 18.50 -2.75
N THR A 87 9.34 17.47 -2.17
CA THR A 87 9.18 17.34 -0.72
C THR A 87 10.35 16.60 -0.04
N GLY A 88 11.43 16.31 -0.77
CA GLY A 88 12.63 15.66 -0.24
C GLY A 88 12.43 14.21 0.20
N MET A 89 11.42 13.51 -0.33
CA MET A 89 11.12 12.13 0.09
C MET A 89 11.88 11.06 -0.71
N THR A 90 12.31 11.41 -1.94
CA THR A 90 12.97 10.46 -2.84
C THR A 90 14.48 10.64 -2.87
N SER A 91 15.21 9.52 -2.95
CA SER A 91 16.66 9.51 -3.09
C SER A 91 17.12 10.11 -4.43
N ALA A 92 18.04 11.07 -4.38
CA ALA A 92 18.71 11.59 -5.57
C ALA A 92 19.65 10.56 -6.23
N ARG A 93 20.04 9.52 -5.48
CA ARG A 93 20.87 8.40 -5.95
C ARG A 93 20.06 7.31 -6.63
N GLY A 94 18.72 7.41 -6.59
CA GLY A 94 17.83 6.47 -7.26
C GLY A 94 17.82 5.08 -6.62
N ARG A 95 18.00 4.97 -5.30
CA ARG A 95 17.93 3.69 -4.58
C ARG A 95 17.44 3.88 -3.14
N CYS A 96 16.68 2.92 -2.63
CA CYS A 96 16.40 2.83 -1.20
C CYS A 96 17.65 2.30 -0.49
N HIS A 97 18.32 3.16 0.28
CA HIS A 97 19.46 2.80 1.12
C HIS A 97 18.98 2.41 2.53
N THR A 98 18.12 1.40 2.59
CA THR A 98 17.43 0.98 3.81
C THR A 98 18.39 0.58 4.92
N PHE A 99 18.25 1.19 6.09
CA PHE A 99 19.12 1.00 7.28
C PHE A 99 20.61 1.30 7.06
N ASP A 100 20.96 2.01 5.98
CA ASP A 100 22.33 2.40 5.66
C ASP A 100 22.54 3.88 6.01
N SER A 101 23.76 4.27 6.39
CA SER A 101 24.09 5.66 6.71
C SER A 101 23.94 6.62 5.52
N ARG A 102 23.84 6.08 4.30
CA ARG A 102 23.57 6.82 3.06
C ARG A 102 22.08 7.07 2.79
N ALA A 103 21.17 6.60 3.67
CA ALA A 103 19.73 6.80 3.57
C ALA A 103 19.36 8.28 3.32
N ASP A 104 18.87 8.58 2.12
CA ASP A 104 18.53 9.93 1.65
C ASP A 104 17.12 10.00 1.04
N GLY A 105 16.31 8.95 1.19
CA GLY A 105 14.98 8.83 0.63
C GLY A 105 14.73 7.48 -0.04
N TYR A 106 13.50 7.28 -0.50
CA TYR A 106 13.13 6.07 -1.22
C TYR A 106 13.21 6.27 -2.75
N LEU A 107 13.18 5.18 -3.51
CA LEU A 107 12.91 5.21 -4.95
C LEU A 107 11.52 4.64 -5.22
N ARG A 108 10.76 5.29 -6.11
CA ARG A 108 9.46 4.77 -6.55
C ARG A 108 9.65 3.54 -7.43
N GLY A 109 8.93 2.46 -7.13
CA GLY A 109 8.88 1.24 -7.95
C GLY A 109 7.47 0.96 -8.44
N GLU A 110 7.35 0.20 -9.53
CA GLU A 110 6.08 -0.31 -10.06
C GLU A 110 5.92 -1.79 -9.71
N ALA A 111 4.69 -2.21 -9.43
CA ALA A 111 4.36 -3.60 -9.18
C ALA A 111 2.87 -3.84 -9.36
N CYS A 112 2.49 -5.08 -9.68
CA CYS A 112 1.12 -5.54 -9.58
C CYS A 112 1.12 -6.91 -8.93
N CYS A 113 0.74 -6.96 -7.65
CA CYS A 113 0.73 -8.18 -6.87
C CYS A 113 -0.70 -8.55 -6.49
N ALA A 114 -1.00 -9.85 -6.47
CA ALA A 114 -2.29 -10.38 -6.08
C ALA A 114 -2.12 -11.59 -5.17
N VAL A 115 -2.96 -11.70 -4.15
CA VAL A 115 -3.01 -12.85 -3.23
C VAL A 115 -4.45 -13.33 -3.08
N ILE A 116 -4.61 -14.65 -3.04
CA ILE A 116 -5.89 -15.29 -2.73
C ILE A 116 -5.84 -15.78 -1.30
N LEU A 117 -6.75 -15.29 -0.46
CA LEU A 117 -6.92 -15.76 0.90
C LEU A 117 -7.95 -16.89 0.89
N THR A 118 -7.57 -18.00 1.54
CA THR A 118 -8.41 -19.19 1.68
C THR A 118 -8.42 -19.66 3.12
N VAL A 119 -9.43 -20.43 3.49
CA VAL A 119 -9.44 -21.16 4.77
C VAL A 119 -8.66 -22.46 4.58
N SER A 120 -7.34 -22.37 4.52
CA SER A 120 -6.45 -23.54 4.43
C SER A 120 -5.68 -23.72 5.74
N ALA A 121 -5.57 -24.97 6.20
CA ALA A 121 -4.81 -25.31 7.41
C ALA A 121 -3.30 -25.05 7.26
N ASN A 122 -2.79 -24.97 6.02
CA ASN A 122 -1.34 -24.92 5.75
C ASN A 122 -0.77 -23.52 5.54
N THR A 123 -1.62 -22.49 5.45
CA THR A 123 -1.19 -21.09 5.27
C THR A 123 -2.03 -20.22 6.19
N SER A 124 -1.50 -19.88 7.36
CA SER A 124 -2.18 -19.05 8.34
C SER A 124 -1.53 -17.68 8.43
N ILE A 125 -2.32 -16.64 8.17
CA ILE A 125 -2.00 -15.30 8.63
C ILE A 125 -2.42 -15.24 10.10
N ALA A 126 -1.43 -15.21 11.01
CA ALA A 126 -1.67 -15.25 12.45
C ALA A 126 -2.45 -14.01 12.93
N ALA A 127 -1.99 -12.82 12.56
CA ALA A 127 -2.63 -11.56 12.90
C ALA A 127 -2.36 -10.49 11.83
N LEU A 128 -3.30 -9.56 11.68
CA LEU A 128 -3.15 -8.33 10.90
C LEU A 128 -3.75 -7.19 11.71
N GLY A 129 -3.13 -6.02 11.63
CA GLY A 129 -3.59 -4.84 12.32
C GLY A 129 -3.29 -3.59 11.51
N THR A 130 -3.99 -2.52 11.86
CA THR A 130 -3.76 -1.18 11.32
C THR A 130 -4.05 -0.14 12.40
N SER A 131 -3.36 0.99 12.33
CA SER A 131 -3.57 2.14 13.21
C SER A 131 -3.13 3.43 12.52
N ALA A 132 -3.76 4.55 12.86
CA ALA A 132 -3.26 5.85 12.46
C ALA A 132 -2.06 6.26 13.33
N HIS A 133 -1.14 7.06 12.77
CA HIS A 133 -0.02 7.62 13.54
C HIS A 133 -0.47 8.65 14.59
N GLY A 134 -1.60 9.33 14.38
CA GLY A 134 -2.04 10.45 15.22
C GLY A 134 -1.12 11.67 15.06
N PRO A 135 -1.19 12.64 16.00
CA PRO A 135 -0.27 13.78 16.00
C PRO A 135 1.21 13.35 16.02
N SER A 136 2.02 13.98 15.19
CA SER A 136 3.47 13.79 15.06
C SER A 136 4.15 15.13 14.76
N ALA A 137 5.46 15.15 14.56
CA ALA A 137 6.22 16.37 14.23
C ALA A 137 5.75 17.06 12.94
N SER A 138 5.16 16.30 12.00
CA SER A 138 4.47 16.80 10.81
C SER A 138 3.45 15.77 10.35
N LEU A 139 2.59 16.13 9.37
CA LEU A 139 1.62 15.21 8.77
C LEU A 139 2.25 13.96 8.16
N THR A 140 3.48 14.08 7.65
CA THR A 140 4.21 13.01 6.97
C THR A 140 5.30 12.38 7.85
N ALA A 141 5.51 12.87 9.07
CA ALA A 141 6.49 12.32 9.99
C ALA A 141 5.95 11.01 10.60
N PRO A 142 6.71 9.90 10.53
CA PRO A 142 6.30 8.66 11.17
C PRO A 142 6.25 8.82 12.70
N ASN A 143 5.49 7.96 13.36
CA ASN A 143 5.35 7.96 14.82
C ASN A 143 5.65 6.56 15.37
N GLY A 144 6.85 6.39 15.94
CA GLY A 144 7.33 5.12 16.50
C GLY A 144 6.45 4.59 17.64
N SER A 145 5.98 5.47 18.53
CA SER A 145 5.07 5.06 19.62
C SER A 145 3.77 4.44 19.11
N SER A 146 3.21 4.98 18.01
CA SER A 146 2.02 4.43 17.36
C SER A 146 2.33 3.12 16.63
N GLN A 147 3.48 3.01 15.96
CA GLN A 147 3.94 1.77 15.33
C GLN A 147 4.14 0.65 16.37
N LEU A 148 4.82 0.93 17.48
CA LEU A 148 5.02 0.00 18.58
C LEU A 148 3.70 -0.44 19.21
N ARG A 149 2.75 0.49 19.39
CA ARG A 149 1.41 0.17 19.91
C ARG A 149 0.69 -0.79 18.97
N LEU A 150 0.77 -0.58 17.66
CA LEU A 150 0.21 -1.49 16.67
C LEU A 150 0.86 -2.86 16.71
N LEU A 151 2.20 -2.93 16.76
CA LEU A 151 2.92 -4.21 16.85
C LEU A 151 2.46 -5.02 18.07
N LYS A 152 2.26 -4.36 19.22
CA LYS A 152 1.73 -5.02 20.42
C LYS A 152 0.31 -5.58 20.28
N THR A 153 -0.51 -5.11 19.34
CA THR A 153 -1.86 -5.67 19.12
C THR A 153 -1.86 -6.90 18.22
N VAL A 154 -0.81 -7.10 17.42
CA VAL A 154 -0.70 -8.20 16.46
C VAL A 154 0.38 -9.22 16.84
N GLN A 155 1.22 -8.90 17.82
CA GLN A 155 2.28 -9.78 18.28
C GLN A 155 1.68 -11.01 18.96
N ASP A 156 1.98 -12.19 18.40
CA ASP A 156 1.83 -13.45 19.10
C ASP A 156 3.06 -13.68 19.98
N THR A 157 2.86 -13.65 21.30
CA THR A 157 3.94 -13.85 22.29
C THR A 157 4.41 -15.30 22.38
N HIS A 158 3.69 -16.24 21.77
CA HIS A 158 4.05 -17.65 21.70
C HIS A 158 4.73 -18.02 20.39
N ALA A 159 4.69 -17.14 19.37
CA ALA A 159 5.33 -17.36 18.09
C ALA A 159 6.83 -17.05 18.13
N ARG A 160 7.63 -17.91 17.50
CA ARG A 160 9.05 -17.63 17.22
C ARG A 160 9.18 -17.01 15.83
N TRP A 161 9.52 -15.73 15.79
CA TRP A 161 9.79 -15.01 14.53
C TRP A 161 11.11 -15.47 13.92
N LEU A 162 11.08 -15.86 12.66
CA LEU A 162 12.29 -16.20 11.89
C LEU A 162 12.87 -14.98 11.17
N ALA A 163 12.01 -14.04 10.77
CA ALA A 163 12.38 -12.81 10.07
C ALA A 163 11.29 -11.75 10.28
N LEU A 164 11.66 -10.48 10.05
CA LEU A 164 10.76 -9.34 9.98
C LEU A 164 11.02 -8.62 8.66
N GLU A 165 9.95 -8.27 7.95
CA GLU A 165 10.00 -7.42 6.77
C GLU A 165 9.52 -6.03 7.18
N ALA A 166 10.45 -5.07 7.26
CA ALA A 166 10.17 -3.68 7.59
C ALA A 166 9.62 -2.93 6.37
N HIS A 167 8.97 -1.80 6.60
CA HIS A 167 8.65 -0.83 5.54
C HIS A 167 9.92 -0.30 4.88
N GLY A 168 10.94 0.03 5.69
CA GLY A 168 12.33 0.13 5.25
C GLY A 168 12.55 1.09 4.09
N THR A 169 12.05 2.31 4.20
CA THR A 169 12.03 3.27 3.08
C THR A 169 13.40 3.79 2.64
N GLY A 170 14.46 3.64 3.44
CA GLY A 170 15.75 4.28 3.17
C GLY A 170 15.73 5.77 3.48
N THR A 171 14.85 6.22 4.38
CA THR A 171 14.79 7.62 4.81
C THR A 171 15.59 7.83 6.09
N ALA A 172 16.36 8.91 6.16
CA ALA A 172 17.19 9.24 7.32
C ALA A 172 16.40 9.35 8.64
N LEU A 173 15.11 9.71 8.57
CA LEU A 173 14.23 9.82 9.73
C LEU A 173 13.41 8.54 9.99
N GLY A 174 12.83 7.95 8.95
CA GLY A 174 11.87 6.86 9.11
C GLY A 174 12.51 5.54 9.50
N ASP A 175 13.65 5.21 8.89
CA ASP A 175 14.33 3.95 9.13
C ASP A 175 14.77 3.79 10.60
N PRO A 176 15.39 4.80 11.26
CA PRO A 176 15.66 4.72 12.69
C PRO A 176 14.39 4.58 13.53
N ILE A 177 13.31 5.30 13.20
CA ILE A 177 12.06 5.26 13.98
C ILE A 177 11.39 3.88 13.93
N GLU A 178 11.49 3.17 12.80
CA GLU A 178 10.84 1.87 12.60
C GLU A 178 11.51 0.73 13.39
N VAL A 179 12.79 0.85 13.70
CA VAL A 179 13.57 -0.20 14.37
C VAL A 179 13.89 0.10 15.85
N LEU A 180 13.38 1.21 16.39
CA LEU A 180 13.47 1.60 17.80
C LEU A 180 12.32 1.01 18.63
#